data_AF-A0A5C3QGX9-F1
#
_entry.id   AF-A0A5C3QGX9-F1
#
_cell.length_a   1.000
_cell.length_b   1.000
_cell.length_c   1.000
_cell.angle_alpha   90.00
_cell.angle_beta   90.00
_cell.angle_gamma   90.00
#
_symmetry.space_group_name_H-M   'P 1'
#
loop_
_entity.id
_entity.type
_entity.pdbx_description
1 polymer ?
#
loop_
_entity_poly.entity_id
_entity_poly.type
_entity_poly.pdbx_seq_one_letter_code
_entity_poly.pdbx_strand_id
1 'polypeptide(L)'
;MPTATQSHTPSLFTGRNLNDNNAPFSRKNPDGIRKLNNSCFHILPPKVWIQVVFPHLFIQDVLRLRRTCRYLWKLTRSPRLWEGFLKELRLPLPVLRPTYSMEDEEENAVSSEIERLVARAASLNSNFRSSSPTVLSVNRLPPVPRSGISKFDRVKLLPGGRHMLAAFSDDSGHGLVLYDLDSPKHPRHLLACPYLETE
;
A
#
# COMPACT_ATOMS: atom_id res chain seq x y z
N MET A 1 -59.94 17.92 10.46
CA MET A 1 -59.18 18.28 11.67
C MET A 1 -58.12 17.21 11.92
N PRO A 2 -56.87 17.51 12.31
CA PRO A 2 -56.04 18.73 12.18
C PRO A 2 -54.85 18.51 11.19
N THR A 3 -54.55 19.46 10.30
CA THR A 3 -53.47 20.49 10.31
C THR A 3 -52.01 20.05 10.07
N ALA A 4 -51.53 20.49 8.91
CA ALA A 4 -50.21 21.00 8.51
C ALA A 4 -49.15 21.24 9.60
N THR A 5 -47.88 21.05 9.24
CA THR A 5 -46.86 22.12 9.28
C THR A 5 -45.73 21.84 8.28
N GLN A 6 -45.48 22.79 7.38
CA GLN A 6 -44.28 22.93 6.54
C GLN A 6 -43.21 23.73 7.31
N SER A 7 -41.93 23.53 7.03
CA SER A 7 -40.89 24.58 7.20
C SER A 7 -39.64 24.19 6.40
N HIS A 8 -39.37 24.85 5.28
CA HIS A 8 -38.52 26.06 5.11
C HIS A 8 -37.07 25.72 4.73
N THR A 9 -36.73 26.01 3.47
CA THR A 9 -35.41 26.51 3.02
C THR A 9 -35.27 27.99 3.45
N PRO A 10 -34.04 28.57 3.57
CA PRO A 10 -33.37 29.23 2.42
C PRO A 10 -31.81 29.27 2.49
N SER A 11 -31.09 29.15 1.36
CA SER A 11 -30.42 30.20 0.55
C SER A 11 -29.17 30.90 1.12
N LEU A 12 -28.05 30.74 0.40
CA LEU A 12 -27.06 31.73 -0.06
C LEU A 12 -26.97 33.11 0.63
N PHE A 13 -25.76 33.50 1.06
CA PHE A 13 -25.22 34.88 0.97
C PHE A 13 -23.67 34.81 0.96
N THR A 14 -22.99 35.02 -0.18
CA THR A 14 -22.30 36.27 -0.60
C THR A 14 -21.42 36.96 0.44
N GLY A 15 -20.10 36.92 0.20
CA GLY A 15 -19.25 38.09 0.03
C GLY A 15 -18.84 38.91 1.27
N ARG A 16 -17.53 38.89 1.58
CA ARG A 16 -16.76 40.09 1.93
C ARG A 16 -15.27 39.88 1.66
N ASN A 17 -14.77 40.58 0.65
CA ASN A 17 -13.37 40.96 0.52
C ASN A 17 -13.05 42.03 1.56
N LEU A 18 -11.86 41.98 2.15
CA LEU A 18 -11.11 43.13 2.63
C LEU A 18 -9.62 42.72 2.69
N ASN A 19 -8.87 43.21 1.72
CA ASN A 19 -7.43 43.41 1.83
C ASN A 19 -7.17 44.37 3.01
N ASP A 20 -6.13 44.11 3.80
CA ASP A 20 -5.08 45.11 4.02
C ASP A 20 -3.86 44.54 4.77
N ASN A 21 -2.75 44.46 4.04
CA ASN A 21 -1.40 44.94 4.36
C ASN A 21 -1.02 45.15 5.84
N ASN A 22 0.01 44.42 6.29
CA ASN A 22 1.29 44.96 6.83
C ASN A 22 1.93 44.08 7.93
N ALA A 23 3.04 43.42 7.55
CA ALA A 23 4.32 43.33 8.28
C ALA A 23 4.39 42.74 9.72
N PRO A 24 5.61 42.32 10.16
CA PRO A 24 5.77 41.15 11.02
C PRO A 24 5.85 41.50 12.50
N PHE A 25 4.97 40.91 13.32
CA PHE A 25 5.16 40.88 14.77
C PHE A 25 6.23 39.83 15.14
N SER A 26 7.49 40.21 14.98
CA SER A 26 8.62 39.59 15.68
C SER A 26 8.51 39.93 17.17
N ARG A 27 7.72 39.13 17.90
CA ARG A 27 7.78 39.13 19.36
C ARG A 27 9.07 38.44 19.78
N LYS A 28 10.10 39.24 20.07
CA LYS A 28 11.23 38.81 20.88
C LYS A 28 10.67 38.39 22.24
N ASN A 29 10.64 37.09 22.50
CA ASN A 29 10.33 36.54 23.81
C ASN A 29 11.57 36.76 24.70
N PRO A 30 11.50 37.58 25.77
CA PRO A 30 12.68 37.93 26.57
C PRO A 30 13.02 36.89 27.66
N ASP A 31 12.25 35.81 27.80
CA ASP A 31 12.57 34.75 28.73
C ASP A 31 13.28 33.60 28.01
N GLY A 32 14.58 33.48 28.30
CA GLY A 32 15.51 32.47 27.80
C GLY A 32 15.20 31.04 28.23
N ILE A 33 13.95 30.61 28.17
CA ILE A 33 13.61 29.19 28.15
C ILE A 33 13.99 28.69 26.76
N ARG A 34 15.24 28.26 26.63
CA ARG A 34 15.66 27.37 25.54
C ARG A 34 14.60 26.28 25.49
N LYS A 35 13.85 26.20 24.38
CA LYS A 35 13.11 24.99 24.04
C LYS A 35 14.14 23.87 23.99
N LEU A 36 14.34 23.19 25.11
CA LEU A 36 15.07 21.94 25.14
C LEU A 36 14.24 21.01 24.26
N ASN A 37 14.72 20.82 23.03
CA ASN A 37 14.26 19.76 22.17
C ASN A 37 14.61 18.46 22.89
N ASN A 38 13.74 18.01 23.79
CA ASN A 38 13.87 16.86 24.70
C ASN A 38 13.83 15.52 23.96
N SER A 39 14.54 15.40 22.85
CA SER A 39 14.72 14.16 22.11
C SER A 39 16.05 13.54 22.55
N CYS A 40 16.02 12.71 23.59
CA CYS A 40 17.16 11.91 24.06
C CYS A 40 17.68 10.91 23.00
N PHE A 41 16.98 10.77 21.86
CA PHE A 41 17.36 9.86 20.79
C PHE A 41 18.71 10.19 20.12
N HIS A 42 19.22 11.41 20.29
CA HIS A 42 20.54 11.83 19.79
C HIS A 42 21.71 11.35 20.66
N ILE A 43 21.45 10.75 21.82
CA ILE A 43 22.50 10.27 22.73
C ILE A 43 23.29 9.11 22.11
N LEU A 44 22.63 8.27 21.31
CA LEU A 44 23.27 7.14 20.65
C LEU A 44 23.69 7.50 19.21
N PRO A 45 24.87 7.07 18.75
CA PRO A 45 25.27 7.25 17.36
C PRO A 45 24.29 6.56 16.39
N PRO A 46 24.03 7.13 15.19
CA PRO A 46 23.17 6.54 14.16
C PRO A 46 23.44 5.05 13.87
N LYS A 47 24.72 4.67 13.84
CA LYS A 47 25.17 3.30 13.58
C LYS A 47 24.68 2.31 14.64
N VAL A 48 24.63 2.72 15.91
CA VAL A 48 24.16 1.89 17.02
C VAL A 48 22.67 1.63 16.89
N TRP A 49 21.89 2.66 16.54
CA TRP A 49 20.46 2.48 16.25
C TRP A 49 20.22 1.46 15.14
N ILE A 50 20.90 1.62 14.00
CA ILE A 50 20.68 0.80 12.81
C ILE A 50 21.16 -0.64 12.98
N GLN A 51 22.32 -0.86 13.62
CA GLN A 51 22.97 -2.17 13.67
C GLN A 51 22.70 -2.96 14.95
N VAL A 52 22.29 -2.30 16.03
CA VAL A 52 22.09 -2.95 17.33
C VAL A 52 20.65 -2.82 17.77
N VAL A 53 20.09 -1.60 17.81
CA VAL A 53 18.76 -1.40 18.41
C VAL A 53 17.64 -1.90 17.52
N PHE A 54 17.56 -1.43 16.26
CA PHE A 54 16.44 -1.74 15.37
C PHE A 54 16.33 -3.22 14.97
N PRO A 55 17.41 -3.99 14.77
CA PRO A 55 17.29 -5.42 14.46
C PRO A 55 16.59 -6.25 15.54
N HIS A 56 16.58 -5.76 16.79
CA HIS A 56 15.87 -6.40 17.89
C HIS A 56 14.38 -5.98 18.00
N LEU A 57 13.91 -5.11 17.11
CA LEU A 57 12.52 -4.66 17.08
C LEU A 57 11.75 -5.36 15.96
N PHE A 58 10.44 -5.53 16.16
CA PHE A 58 9.58 -5.94 15.07
C PHE A 58 9.49 -4.83 14.01
N ILE A 59 9.32 -5.22 12.76
CA ILE A 59 9.18 -4.30 11.62
C ILE A 59 8.06 -3.28 11.86
N GLN A 60 6.95 -3.71 12.46
CA GLN A 60 5.83 -2.82 12.79
C GLN A 60 6.24 -1.74 13.81
N ASP A 61 7.08 -2.07 14.77
CA ASP A 61 7.54 -1.12 15.80
C ASP A 61 8.55 -0.13 15.24
N VAL A 62 9.43 -0.57 14.33
CA VAL A 62 10.30 0.34 13.56
C VAL A 62 9.47 1.34 12.75
N LEU A 63 8.42 0.87 12.07
CA LEU A 63 7.51 1.73 11.31
C LEU A 63 6.69 2.69 12.20
N ARG A 64 6.38 2.30 13.44
CA ARG A 64 5.75 3.19 14.43
C ARG A 64 6.74 4.23 14.95
N LEU A 65 7.97 3.83 15.28
CA LEU A 65 9.04 4.73 15.73
C LEU A 65 9.35 5.82 14.71
N ARG A 66 9.25 5.52 13.41
CA ARG A 66 9.40 6.51 12.34
C ARG A 66 8.48 7.74 12.51
N ARG A 67 7.30 7.57 13.11
CA ARG A 67 6.30 8.64 13.26
C ARG A 67 6.52 9.53 14.48
N THR A 68 7.49 9.21 15.35
CA THR A 68 7.67 9.92 16.63
C THR A 68 8.53 11.17 16.50
N CYS A 69 9.64 11.13 15.73
CA CYS A 69 10.49 12.29 15.51
C CYS A 69 11.22 12.26 14.16
N ARG A 70 11.64 13.44 13.67
CA ARG A 70 12.36 13.57 12.38
C ARG A 70 13.69 12.81 12.36
N TYR A 71 14.34 12.65 13.51
CA TYR A 71 15.61 11.94 13.60
C TYR A 71 15.42 10.43 13.35
N LEU A 72 14.51 9.80 14.08
CA LEU A 72 14.15 8.39 13.87
C LEU A 72 13.54 8.17 12.48
N TRP A 73 12.79 9.14 11.96
CA TRP A 73 12.32 9.09 10.58
C TRP A 73 13.45 8.90 9.57
N LYS A 74 14.56 9.65 9.72
CA LYS A 74 15.74 9.50 8.85
C LYS A 74 16.44 8.16 9.07
N LEU A 75 16.64 7.75 10.32
CA LEU A 75 17.35 6.51 10.63
C LEU A 75 16.61 5.26 10.14
N THR A 76 15.29 5.21 10.34
CA THR A 76 14.44 4.09 9.89
C THR A 76 14.30 3.99 8.37
N ARG A 77 14.83 4.95 7.58
CA ARG A 77 14.87 4.87 6.11
C ARG A 77 16.24 4.40 5.59
N SER A 78 17.16 4.03 6.47
CA SER A 78 18.47 3.53 6.06
C SER A 78 18.33 2.23 5.26
N PRO A 79 18.91 2.12 4.05
CA PRO A 79 18.83 0.89 3.24
C PRO A 79 19.39 -0.33 3.98
N ARG A 80 20.50 -0.13 4.69
CA ARG A 80 21.18 -1.18 5.48
C ARG A 80 20.28 -1.82 6.53
N LEU A 81 19.35 -1.05 7.12
CA LEU A 81 18.38 -1.59 8.07
C LEU A 81 17.46 -2.60 7.39
N TRP A 82 16.90 -2.21 6.24
CA TRP A 82 15.92 -3.02 5.51
C TRP A 82 16.57 -4.22 4.82
N GLU A 83 17.80 -4.09 4.33
CA GLU A 83 18.61 -5.23 3.88
C GLU A 83 18.85 -6.25 5.00
N GLY A 84 19.12 -5.78 6.22
CA GLY A 84 19.26 -6.63 7.39
C GLY A 84 17.98 -7.42 7.65
N PHE A 85 16.84 -6.72 7.71
CA PHE A 85 15.54 -7.39 7.85
C PHE A 85 15.26 -8.36 6.71
N LEU A 86 15.58 -8.01 5.47
CA LEU A 86 15.36 -8.88 4.31
C LEU A 86 16.16 -10.19 4.42
N LYS A 87 17.42 -10.13 4.87
CA LYS A 87 18.29 -11.31 5.06
C LYS A 87 17.79 -12.23 6.17
N GLU A 88 17.20 -11.66 7.23
CA GLU A 88 16.68 -12.43 8.35
C GLU A 88 15.25 -12.94 8.12
N LEU A 89 14.56 -12.40 7.11
CA LEU A 89 13.16 -12.70 6.84
C LEU A 89 12.98 -14.14 6.34
N ARG A 90 12.36 -14.99 7.17
CA ARG A 90 11.97 -16.37 6.80
C ARG A 90 10.55 -16.47 6.24
N LEU A 91 10.06 -15.39 5.64
CA LEU A 91 8.70 -15.31 5.09
C LEU A 91 8.74 -15.39 3.56
N PRO A 92 7.71 -15.95 2.91
CA PRO A 92 7.60 -15.84 1.46
C PRO A 92 7.53 -14.36 1.08
N LEU A 93 8.46 -13.93 0.23
CA LEU A 93 8.49 -12.56 -0.25
C LEU A 93 7.36 -12.34 -1.26
N PRO A 94 6.51 -11.32 -1.09
CA PRO A 94 5.55 -10.96 -2.11
C PRO A 94 6.30 -10.56 -3.38
N VAL A 95 5.77 -10.97 -4.53
CA VAL A 95 6.33 -10.57 -5.82
C VAL A 95 6.20 -9.05 -5.92
N LEU A 96 7.35 -8.37 -6.01
CA LEU A 96 7.36 -6.94 -6.25
C LEU A 96 6.91 -6.69 -7.67
N ARG A 97 6.01 -5.70 -7.83
CA ARG A 97 5.76 -5.14 -9.15
C ARG A 97 7.04 -4.42 -9.57
N PRO A 98 7.50 -4.57 -10.82
CA PRO A 98 8.48 -3.65 -11.38
C PRO A 98 7.92 -2.25 -11.23
N THR A 99 8.41 -1.50 -10.25
CA THR A 99 8.00 -0.12 -10.06
C THR A 99 8.91 0.68 -10.97
N TYR A 100 8.55 0.81 -12.25
CA TYR A 100 9.23 1.71 -13.18
C TYR A 100 8.97 3.16 -12.74
N SER A 101 9.63 3.61 -11.69
CA SER A 101 9.76 5.03 -11.39
C SER A 101 11.09 5.46 -11.99
N MET A 102 11.02 6.06 -13.17
CA MET A 102 12.17 6.62 -13.90
C MET A 102 12.67 7.94 -13.27
N GLU A 103 12.15 8.37 -12.13
CA GLU A 103 12.22 9.76 -11.68
C GLU A 103 12.85 9.99 -10.30
N ASP A 104 13.18 8.96 -9.52
CA ASP A 104 13.79 9.15 -8.20
C ASP A 104 15.21 8.55 -8.16
N GLU A 105 16.18 9.37 -7.72
CA GLU A 105 17.58 9.04 -7.41
C GLU A 105 17.77 7.55 -7.05
N GLU A 106 18.43 6.80 -7.94
CA GLU A 106 18.46 5.31 -7.98
C GLU A 106 18.67 4.65 -6.61
N GLU A 107 19.52 5.23 -5.75
CA GLU A 107 19.85 4.65 -4.44
C GLU A 107 18.71 4.77 -3.41
N ASN A 108 17.95 5.88 -3.45
CA ASN A 108 16.78 6.09 -2.59
C ASN A 108 15.59 5.25 -3.07
N ALA A 109 15.45 5.07 -4.39
CA ALA A 109 14.42 4.25 -4.99
C ALA A 109 14.54 2.77 -4.57
N VAL A 110 15.72 2.18 -4.70
CA VAL A 110 15.98 0.77 -4.35
C VAL A 110 15.78 0.51 -2.85
N SER A 111 16.27 1.40 -1.99
CA SER A 111 16.05 1.32 -0.54
C SER A 111 14.56 1.31 -0.18
N SER A 112 13.78 2.16 -0.87
CA SER A 112 12.34 2.23 -0.67
C SER A 112 11.61 0.96 -1.13
N GLU A 113 12.15 0.25 -2.12
CA GLU A 113 11.58 -0.99 -2.63
C GLU A 113 11.81 -2.15 -1.67
N ILE A 114 13.03 -2.30 -1.14
CA ILE A 114 13.33 -3.32 -0.11
C ILE A 114 12.46 -3.09 1.13
N GLU A 115 12.35 -1.84 1.57
CA GLU A 115 11.46 -1.47 2.67
C GLU A 115 10.02 -1.92 2.39
N ARG A 116 9.47 -1.55 1.23
CA ARG A 116 8.09 -1.92 0.84
C ARG A 116 7.92 -3.43 0.81
N LEU A 117 8.90 -4.17 0.29
CA LEU A 117 8.89 -5.63 0.24
C LEU A 117 8.79 -6.24 1.64
N VAL A 118 9.71 -5.85 2.53
CA VAL A 118 9.79 -6.34 3.90
C VAL A 118 8.53 -5.99 4.69
N ALA A 119 8.09 -4.74 4.61
CA ALA A 119 6.88 -4.27 5.29
C ALA A 119 5.63 -5.02 4.79
N ARG A 120 5.51 -5.28 3.49
CA ARG A 120 4.38 -6.00 2.90
C ARG A 120 4.40 -7.48 3.28
N ALA A 121 5.55 -8.13 3.24
CA ALA A 121 5.71 -9.52 3.69
C ALA A 121 5.30 -9.70 5.15
N ALA A 122 5.78 -8.82 6.03
CA ALA A 122 5.45 -8.84 7.46
C ALA A 122 3.95 -8.59 7.70
N SER A 123 3.36 -7.63 6.97
CA SER A 123 1.93 -7.30 7.06
C SER A 123 1.06 -8.46 6.59
N LEU A 124 1.39 -9.09 5.45
CA LEU A 124 0.67 -10.24 4.93
C LEU A 124 0.74 -11.42 5.91
N ASN A 125 1.94 -11.77 6.39
CA ASN A 125 2.09 -12.84 7.36
C ASN A 125 1.30 -12.58 8.65
N SER A 126 1.28 -11.33 9.13
CA SER A 126 0.46 -10.96 10.30
C SER A 126 -1.04 -11.12 10.01
N ASN A 127 -1.51 -10.69 8.83
CA ASN A 127 -2.89 -10.84 8.42
C ASN A 127 -3.31 -12.32 8.30
N PHE A 128 -2.48 -13.16 7.69
CA PHE A 128 -2.75 -14.60 7.54
C PHE A 128 -2.75 -15.36 8.86
N ARG A 129 -2.00 -14.89 9.87
CA ARG A 129 -1.98 -15.48 11.21
C ARG A 129 -3.04 -14.91 12.16
N SER A 130 -3.78 -13.89 11.74
CA SER A 130 -4.87 -13.30 12.51
C SER A 130 -6.02 -14.29 12.65
N SER A 131 -6.73 -14.26 13.78
CA SER A 131 -7.99 -15.00 13.97
C SER A 131 -9.09 -14.54 13.02
N SER A 132 -8.99 -13.29 12.55
CA SER A 132 -9.88 -12.67 11.58
C SER A 132 -9.02 -12.03 10.47
N PRO A 133 -8.59 -12.79 9.44
CA PRO A 133 -7.83 -12.24 8.33
C PRO A 133 -8.71 -11.25 7.54
N THR A 134 -8.16 -10.08 7.21
CA THR A 134 -8.88 -9.06 6.43
C THR A 134 -8.52 -9.18 4.96
N VAL A 135 -9.54 -9.25 4.10
CA VAL A 135 -9.36 -9.19 2.65
C VAL A 135 -9.19 -7.74 2.25
N LEU A 136 -8.04 -7.40 1.64
CA LEU A 136 -7.72 -6.01 1.26
C LEU A 136 -8.45 -5.55 -0.01
N SER A 137 -8.70 -6.47 -0.93
CA SER A 137 -9.35 -6.18 -2.21
C SER A 137 -10.06 -7.43 -2.72
N VAL A 138 -11.27 -7.25 -3.23
CA VAL A 138 -12.02 -8.27 -3.95
C VAL A 138 -12.31 -7.73 -5.33
N ASN A 139 -11.75 -8.38 -6.34
CA ASN A 139 -12.01 -8.06 -7.74
C ASN A 139 -12.85 -9.17 -8.35
N ARG A 140 -13.87 -8.80 -9.12
CA ARG A 140 -14.62 -9.75 -9.94
C ARG A 140 -13.89 -9.93 -11.27
N LEU A 141 -13.72 -11.19 -11.67
CA LEU A 141 -13.16 -11.50 -12.97
C LEU A 141 -14.19 -11.19 -14.05
N PRO A 142 -13.82 -10.53 -15.15
CA PRO A 142 -14.74 -10.34 -16.26
C PRO A 142 -15.08 -11.69 -16.91
N PRO A 143 -16.31 -11.87 -17.41
CA PRO A 143 -16.71 -13.10 -18.10
C PRO A 143 -15.85 -13.35 -19.33
N VAL A 144 -15.78 -14.62 -19.75
CA VAL A 144 -15.03 -15.03 -20.94
C VAL A 144 -15.73 -14.48 -22.19
N PRO A 145 -14.99 -13.85 -23.14
CA PRO A 145 -15.57 -13.41 -24.39
C PRO A 145 -16.22 -14.56 -25.16
N ARG A 146 -17.34 -14.27 -25.82
CA ARG A 146 -18.13 -15.18 -26.68
C ARG A 146 -18.97 -16.25 -25.99
N SER A 147 -18.66 -16.62 -24.74
CA SER A 147 -19.46 -17.61 -24.02
C SER A 147 -20.31 -17.03 -22.89
N GLY A 148 -19.99 -15.83 -22.39
CA GLY A 148 -20.71 -15.24 -21.26
C GLY A 148 -20.53 -16.01 -19.95
N ILE A 149 -19.65 -17.01 -19.94
CA ILE A 149 -19.41 -17.90 -18.80
C ILE A 149 -18.81 -17.11 -17.65
N SER A 150 -19.40 -17.32 -16.46
CA SER A 150 -18.90 -16.82 -15.18
C SER A 150 -18.42 -17.95 -14.26
N LYS A 151 -18.59 -19.21 -14.67
CA LYS A 151 -18.23 -20.40 -13.89
C LYS A 151 -16.95 -21.02 -14.45
N PHE A 152 -15.97 -21.21 -13.58
CA PHE A 152 -14.70 -21.86 -13.92
C PHE A 152 -14.64 -23.22 -13.23
N ASP A 153 -14.20 -24.24 -13.96
CA ASP A 153 -14.07 -25.59 -13.40
C ASP A 153 -12.78 -25.71 -12.58
N ARG A 154 -11.71 -25.07 -13.07
CA ARG A 154 -10.40 -25.05 -12.41
C ARG A 154 -9.74 -23.71 -12.59
N VAL A 155 -9.02 -23.28 -11.57
CA VAL A 155 -8.26 -22.02 -11.58
C VAL A 155 -6.88 -22.27 -10.99
N LYS A 156 -5.84 -21.73 -11.62
CA LYS A 156 -4.46 -21.83 -11.16
C LYS A 156 -3.77 -20.47 -11.28
N LEU A 157 -3.21 -19.99 -10.19
CA LEU A 157 -2.27 -18.86 -10.22
C LEU A 157 -0.94 -19.31 -10.82
N LEU A 158 -0.46 -18.55 -11.81
CA LEU A 158 0.85 -18.80 -12.40
C LEU A 158 1.97 -18.27 -11.50
N PRO A 159 3.21 -18.79 -11.63
CA PRO A 159 4.37 -18.25 -10.92
C PRO A 159 4.46 -16.73 -11.09
N GLY A 160 4.74 -16.02 -10.00
CA GLY A 160 4.72 -14.55 -9.97
C GLY A 160 3.38 -13.95 -9.53
N GLY A 161 2.29 -14.72 -9.48
CA GLY A 161 0.99 -14.28 -8.94
C GLY A 161 0.25 -13.21 -9.76
N ARG A 162 0.87 -12.68 -10.82
CA ARG A 162 0.30 -11.69 -11.73
C ARG A 162 -0.75 -12.28 -12.65
N HIS A 163 -0.54 -13.52 -13.08
CA HIS A 163 -1.39 -14.16 -14.06
C HIS A 163 -2.14 -15.33 -13.45
N MET A 164 -3.34 -15.58 -13.96
CA MET A 164 -4.19 -16.67 -13.54
C MET A 164 -4.74 -17.39 -14.75
N LEU A 165 -4.54 -18.70 -14.81
CA LEU A 165 -5.13 -19.56 -15.83
C LEU A 165 -6.40 -20.16 -15.26
N ALA A 166 -7.51 -20.04 -15.98
CA ALA A 166 -8.77 -20.69 -15.63
C ALA A 166 -9.26 -21.57 -16.77
N ALA A 167 -9.74 -22.76 -16.43
CA ALA A 167 -10.47 -23.64 -17.32
C ALA A 167 -11.97 -23.39 -17.19
N PHE A 168 -12.66 -23.40 -18.31
CA PHE A 168 -14.10 -23.26 -18.38
C PHE A 168 -14.72 -24.36 -19.25
N SER A 169 -15.97 -24.67 -18.97
CA SER A 169 -16.82 -25.57 -19.72
C SER A 169 -18.16 -24.89 -19.92
N ASP A 170 -18.73 -25.06 -21.10
CA ASP A 170 -20.05 -24.57 -21.50
C ASP A 170 -20.70 -25.53 -22.48
N ASP A 171 -21.95 -25.27 -22.84
CA ASP A 171 -22.70 -26.02 -23.85
C ASP A 171 -21.98 -26.03 -25.22
N SER A 172 -21.12 -25.04 -25.46
CA SER A 172 -20.29 -24.91 -26.66
C SER A 172 -18.93 -25.64 -26.60
N GLY A 173 -18.61 -26.28 -25.47
CA GLY A 173 -17.38 -27.05 -25.27
C GLY A 173 -16.50 -26.53 -24.12
N HIS A 174 -15.24 -26.96 -24.12
CA HIS A 174 -14.27 -26.64 -23.07
C HIS A 174 -13.25 -25.61 -23.54
N GLY A 175 -12.60 -24.90 -22.62
CA GLY A 175 -11.54 -23.96 -22.97
C GLY A 175 -10.70 -23.48 -21.80
N LEU A 176 -9.66 -22.71 -22.14
CA LEU A 176 -8.80 -22.03 -21.18
C LEU A 176 -8.84 -20.52 -21.39
N VAL A 177 -8.76 -19.77 -20.30
CA VAL A 177 -8.62 -18.31 -20.31
C VAL A 177 -7.48 -17.89 -19.39
N LEU A 178 -6.63 -17.00 -19.89
CA LEU A 178 -5.55 -16.38 -19.13
C LEU A 178 -5.97 -14.99 -18.70
N TYR A 179 -5.95 -14.72 -17.40
CA TYR A 179 -6.21 -13.42 -16.80
C TYR A 179 -4.91 -12.73 -16.36
N ASP A 180 -4.83 -11.43 -16.61
CA ASP A 180 -3.90 -10.50 -15.97
C ASP A 180 -4.60 -9.89 -14.75
N LEU A 181 -4.15 -10.27 -13.56
CA LEU A 181 -4.70 -9.82 -12.28
C LEU A 181 -4.16 -8.44 -11.87
N ASP A 182 -3.12 -7.94 -12.51
CA ASP A 182 -2.41 -6.71 -12.14
C ASP A 182 -2.72 -5.54 -13.08
N SER A 183 -3.78 -5.65 -13.90
CA SER A 183 -4.22 -4.55 -14.73
C SER A 183 -4.77 -3.39 -13.87
N PRO A 184 -4.33 -2.13 -14.11
CA PRO A 184 -4.53 -1.00 -13.20
C PRO A 184 -5.99 -0.59 -12.99
N LYS A 185 -6.90 -1.00 -13.89
CA LYS A 185 -8.34 -0.72 -13.78
C LYS A 185 -9.11 -1.86 -13.13
N HIS A 186 -8.87 -3.09 -13.61
CA HIS A 186 -9.51 -4.32 -13.18
C HIS A 186 -8.77 -5.51 -13.80
N PRO A 187 -8.89 -6.74 -13.25
CA PRO A 187 -8.45 -7.94 -13.93
C PRO A 187 -9.01 -8.00 -15.35
N ARG A 188 -8.21 -8.46 -16.30
CA ARG A 188 -8.62 -8.60 -17.70
C ARG A 188 -8.17 -9.95 -18.24
N HIS A 189 -8.96 -10.56 -19.11
CA HIS A 189 -8.47 -11.70 -19.88
C HIS A 189 -7.50 -11.19 -20.94
N LEU A 190 -6.40 -11.91 -21.15
CA LEU A 190 -5.43 -11.65 -22.21
C LEU A 190 -5.70 -12.54 -23.42
N LEU A 191 -6.08 -13.79 -23.17
CA LEU A 191 -6.30 -14.81 -24.18
C LEU A 191 -7.37 -15.78 -23.69
N ALA A 192 -8.25 -16.20 -24.60
CA ALA A 192 -9.15 -17.32 -24.41
C ALA A 192 -8.96 -18.30 -25.57
N CYS A 193 -8.69 -19.56 -25.27
CA CYS A 193 -8.49 -20.62 -26.23
C CYS A 193 -9.58 -21.68 -26.00
N PRO A 194 -10.62 -21.76 -26.87
CA PRO A 194 -11.53 -22.89 -26.84
C PRO A 194 -10.80 -24.15 -27.32
N TYR A 195 -11.05 -25.27 -26.67
CA TYR A 195 -10.74 -26.59 -27.21
C TYR A 195 -11.84 -26.94 -28.21
N LEU A 196 -11.47 -27.12 -29.47
CA LEU A 196 -12.30 -27.87 -30.40
C LEU A 196 -12.10 -29.34 -30.04
N GLU A 197 -13.19 -30.06 -29.75
CA GLU A 197 -13.15 -31.52 -29.75
C GLU A 197 -12.68 -31.94 -31.14
N THR A 198 -11.48 -32.53 -31.22
CA THR A 198 -11.07 -33.30 -32.38
C THR A 198 -11.91 -34.58 -32.36
N GLU A 199 -12.86 -34.66 -33.30
CA GLU A 199 -13.64 -35.87 -33.64
C GLU A 199 -12.76 -37.10 -33.85
#